data_AF-A0A2J7PD55-F1
#
_entry.id   AF-A0A2J7PD55-F1
#
_cell.length_a   1.000
_cell.length_b   1.000
_cell.length_c   1.000
_cell.angle_alpha   90.00
_cell.angle_beta   90.00
_cell.angle_gamma   90.00
#
_symmetry.space_group_name_H-M   'P 1'
#
loop_
_entity.id
_entity.type
_entity.pdbx_description
1 polymer ?
#
loop_
_entity_poly.entity_id
_entity_poly.type
_entity_poly.pdbx_seq_one_letter_code
_entity_poly.pdbx_strand_id
1 'polypeptide(L)'
;MSGSSFLDSFFEKNRLAFAKKQSALLNCPTYTSQEIKDCLMKKGAQEIASSLNRLAEWGPEPVTTYIPVIEPDVIAERFLEADPTELFLSGKFAKVPLITGITKDGVSHKALSVILNSSLAEDMDNNFDTVAPIAFFYERNTERSHIISQELRKFYLKGQHLTNTSLSDLGELFTDAIIGFPEDRASTVISHLSGAPLYYYKFSYQGRYSSVYRPHTNIPYGMF
;
A
#
# COMPACT_ATOMS: atom_id res chain seq x y z
N MET A 1 0.14 14.63 6.50
CA MET A 1 0.35 13.27 7.03
C MET A 1 -0.85 12.43 6.69
N SER A 2 -0.67 11.47 5.80
CA SER A 2 -1.77 10.69 5.22
C SER A 2 -1.43 9.21 5.38
N GLY A 3 -2.24 8.45 6.10
CA GLY A 3 -1.99 7.04 6.36
C GLY A 3 -2.66 6.57 7.65
N SER A 4 -3.29 5.40 7.55
CA SER A 4 -3.98 4.75 8.67
C SER A 4 -3.66 3.25 8.74
N SER A 5 -4.03 2.61 9.84
CA SER A 5 -3.88 1.16 10.02
C SER A 5 -5.05 0.34 9.46
N PHE A 6 -5.95 0.94 8.67
CA PHE A 6 -7.22 0.33 8.21
C PHE A 6 -7.17 -0.24 6.78
N LEU A 7 -5.96 -0.43 6.24
CA LEU A 7 -5.75 -1.18 5.01
C LEU A 7 -5.54 -2.66 5.36
N ASP A 8 -6.63 -3.42 5.41
CA ASP A 8 -6.65 -4.80 5.94
C ASP A 8 -5.63 -5.73 5.26
N SER A 9 -5.35 -5.51 3.96
CA SER A 9 -4.36 -6.30 3.23
C SER A 9 -2.91 -6.07 3.66
N PHE A 10 -2.62 -5.08 4.50
CA PHE A 10 -1.30 -4.97 5.14
C PHE A 10 -1.03 -6.07 6.16
N PHE A 11 -2.04 -6.73 6.70
CA PHE A 11 -1.85 -7.70 7.79
C PHE A 11 -1.85 -9.14 7.28
N GLU A 12 -1.25 -9.35 6.11
CA GLU A 12 -1.14 -10.65 5.46
C GLU A 12 -0.50 -11.70 6.39
N LYS A 13 -1.18 -12.84 6.53
CA LYS A 13 -0.89 -13.86 7.54
C LYS A 13 0.37 -14.70 7.24
N ASN A 14 0.93 -14.66 6.03
CA ASN A 14 2.06 -15.52 5.62
C ASN A 14 3.41 -14.80 5.52
N ARG A 15 3.86 -14.23 6.65
CA ARG A 15 5.14 -13.50 6.73
C ARG A 15 6.36 -14.42 6.59
N LEU A 16 6.21 -15.72 6.84
CA LEU A 16 7.29 -16.69 6.62
C LEU A 16 7.60 -16.86 5.12
N ALA A 17 6.57 -16.92 4.25
CA ALA A 17 6.80 -16.99 2.80
C ALA A 17 7.58 -15.76 2.30
N PHE A 18 7.25 -14.57 2.83
CA PHE A 18 7.99 -13.34 2.53
C PHE A 18 9.46 -13.42 3.01
N ALA A 19 9.71 -13.83 4.25
CA ALA A 19 11.06 -14.01 4.77
C ALA A 19 11.88 -15.02 3.95
N LYS A 20 11.24 -16.10 3.45
CA LYS A 20 11.87 -17.07 2.54
C LYS A 20 12.26 -16.46 1.20
N LYS A 21 11.40 -15.63 0.59
CA LYS A 21 11.73 -14.89 -0.66
C LYS A 21 12.97 -13.99 -0.46
N GLN A 22 12.99 -13.21 0.62
CA GLN A 22 14.14 -12.37 0.99
C GLN A 22 15.42 -13.19 1.19
N SER A 23 15.31 -14.31 1.92
CA SER A 23 16.44 -15.21 2.19
C SER A 23 17.03 -15.80 0.91
N ALA A 24 16.17 -16.27 -0.01
CA ALA A 24 16.59 -16.79 -1.30
C ALA A 24 17.37 -15.77 -2.15
N LEU A 25 16.91 -14.50 -2.18
CA LEU A 25 17.59 -13.41 -2.91
C LEU A 25 19.00 -13.10 -2.40
N LEU A 26 19.31 -13.50 -1.18
CA LEU A 26 20.59 -13.29 -0.50
C LEU A 26 21.41 -14.58 -0.38
N ASN A 27 21.00 -15.65 -1.07
CA ASN A 27 21.63 -16.96 -1.01
C ASN A 27 21.71 -17.53 0.42
N CYS A 28 20.66 -17.28 1.22
CA CYS A 28 20.49 -17.83 2.55
C CYS A 28 19.53 -19.05 2.55
N PRO A 29 19.62 -19.95 3.55
CA PRO A 29 18.69 -21.08 3.68
C PRO A 29 17.23 -20.63 3.82
N THR A 30 16.28 -21.44 3.35
CA THR A 30 14.84 -21.11 3.35
C THR A 30 13.98 -22.13 4.12
N TYR A 31 14.61 -22.99 4.93
CA TYR A 31 13.92 -24.09 5.60
C TYR A 31 13.21 -23.62 6.87
N THR A 32 13.97 -23.15 7.86
CA THR A 32 13.45 -22.71 9.18
C THR A 32 13.67 -21.22 9.43
N SER A 33 12.83 -20.62 10.29
CA SER A 33 12.99 -19.22 10.71
C SER A 33 14.33 -18.96 11.39
N GLN A 34 14.85 -19.95 12.13
CA GLN A 34 16.13 -19.84 12.83
C GLN A 34 17.31 -19.78 11.84
N GLU A 35 17.36 -20.66 10.85
CA GLU A 35 18.44 -20.66 9.84
C GLU A 35 18.38 -19.42 8.94
N ILE A 36 17.16 -18.97 8.58
CA ILE A 36 16.97 -17.72 7.84
C ILE A 36 17.57 -16.56 8.65
N LYS A 37 17.17 -16.44 9.93
CA LYS A 37 17.69 -15.39 10.83
C LYS A 37 19.21 -15.45 10.94
N ASP A 38 19.77 -16.62 11.25
CA ASP A 38 21.21 -16.77 11.50
C ASP A 38 22.07 -16.46 10.27
N CYS A 39 21.56 -16.72 9.06
CA CYS A 39 22.22 -16.33 7.83
C CYS A 39 22.07 -14.83 7.56
N LEU A 40 20.86 -14.27 7.65
CA LEU A 40 20.60 -12.85 7.39
C LEU A 40 21.37 -11.94 8.36
N MET A 41 21.53 -12.36 9.62
CA MET A 41 22.33 -11.62 10.62
C MET A 41 23.82 -11.52 10.28
N LYS A 42 24.33 -12.35 9.35
CA LYS A 42 25.71 -12.30 8.84
C LYS A 42 25.85 -11.45 7.58
N LYS A 43 24.74 -11.03 6.97
CA LYS A 43 24.74 -10.19 5.76
C LYS A 43 24.96 -8.73 6.12
N GLY A 44 25.59 -7.99 5.21
CA GLY A 44 25.72 -6.54 5.37
C GLY A 44 24.34 -5.87 5.26
N ALA A 45 24.07 -4.86 6.09
CA ALA A 45 22.79 -4.14 6.04
C ALA A 45 22.46 -3.60 4.63
N GLN A 46 23.47 -3.12 3.91
CA GLN A 46 23.30 -2.63 2.54
C GLN A 46 23.03 -3.75 1.52
N GLU A 47 23.56 -4.95 1.74
CA GLU A 47 23.24 -6.13 0.93
C GLU A 47 21.76 -6.49 1.06
N ILE A 48 21.24 -6.47 2.29
CA ILE A 48 19.81 -6.69 2.56
C ILE A 48 18.98 -5.57 1.92
N ALA A 49 19.31 -4.30 2.19
CA ALA A 49 18.55 -3.17 1.68
C ALA A 49 18.51 -3.12 0.14
N SER A 50 19.63 -3.40 -0.53
CA SER A 50 19.69 -3.40 -2.00
C SER A 50 18.87 -4.52 -2.65
N SER A 51 18.53 -5.57 -1.90
CA SER A 51 17.69 -6.65 -2.41
C SER A 51 16.18 -6.36 -2.36
N LEU A 52 15.75 -5.30 -1.67
CA LEU A 52 14.33 -4.98 -1.47
C LEU A 52 13.56 -4.76 -2.77
N ASN A 53 14.17 -4.10 -3.76
CA ASN A 53 13.52 -3.88 -5.06
C ASN A 53 13.24 -5.19 -5.81
N ARG A 54 13.97 -6.27 -5.51
CA ARG A 54 13.75 -7.60 -6.10
C ARG A 54 12.61 -8.38 -5.43
N LEU A 55 11.98 -7.80 -4.41
CA LEU A 55 10.78 -8.33 -3.77
C LEU A 55 9.48 -7.79 -4.40
N ALA A 56 9.56 -6.83 -5.32
CA ALA A 56 8.41 -6.38 -6.09
C ALA A 56 7.80 -7.56 -6.88
N GLU A 57 6.48 -7.60 -6.93
CA GLU A 57 5.71 -8.67 -7.56
C GLU A 57 5.21 -8.28 -8.94
N TRP A 58 4.94 -6.98 -9.16
CA TRP A 58 4.48 -6.44 -10.43
C TRP A 58 5.01 -5.02 -10.63
N GLY A 59 5.91 -4.82 -11.60
CA GLY A 59 6.57 -3.53 -11.77
C GLY A 59 7.25 -3.08 -10.45
N PRO A 60 6.96 -1.87 -9.94
CA PRO A 60 7.42 -1.41 -8.63
C PRO A 60 6.45 -1.70 -7.48
N GLU A 61 5.43 -2.53 -7.68
CA GLU A 61 4.40 -2.87 -6.69
C GLU A 61 4.67 -4.23 -6.03
N PRO A 62 4.22 -4.42 -4.77
CA PRO A 62 3.49 -3.46 -3.91
C PRO A 62 4.35 -2.28 -3.42
N VAL A 63 3.72 -1.14 -3.08
CA VAL A 63 4.41 0.09 -2.62
C VAL A 63 5.34 -0.12 -1.42
N THR A 64 5.04 -1.13 -0.60
CA THR A 64 5.88 -1.60 0.49
C THR A 64 5.73 -3.11 0.65
N THR A 65 6.81 -3.78 1.03
CA THR A 65 6.88 -5.23 1.21
C THR A 65 7.12 -5.62 2.67
N TYR A 66 7.85 -4.78 3.42
CA TYR A 66 7.97 -4.86 4.86
C TYR A 66 6.89 -4.01 5.53
N ILE A 67 5.91 -4.69 6.12
CA ILE A 67 4.75 -4.12 6.78
C ILE A 67 4.65 -4.66 8.21
N PRO A 68 3.97 -3.94 9.13
CA PRO A 68 3.70 -4.43 10.48
C PRO A 68 2.99 -5.80 10.45
N VAL A 69 3.19 -6.59 11.51
CA VAL A 69 2.66 -7.95 11.58
C VAL A 69 1.86 -8.14 12.86
N ILE A 70 0.82 -8.97 12.79
CA ILE A 70 0.16 -9.44 14.01
C ILE A 70 1.09 -10.45 14.67
N GLU A 71 1.60 -10.11 15.85
CA GLU A 71 2.58 -10.93 16.55
C GLU A 71 1.90 -12.11 17.24
N PRO A 72 2.46 -13.33 17.18
CA PRO A 72 1.90 -14.48 17.86
C PRO A 72 1.98 -14.36 19.38
N ASP A 73 1.05 -15.00 20.08
CA ASP A 73 0.97 -15.01 21.55
C ASP A 73 2.00 -15.97 22.18
N VAL A 74 3.29 -15.73 21.88
CA VAL A 74 4.43 -16.53 22.36
C VAL A 74 5.61 -15.66 22.81
N ILE A 75 5.50 -14.34 22.68
CA ILE A 75 6.51 -13.36 23.09
C ILE A 75 5.95 -12.48 24.22
N ALA A 76 6.81 -12.05 25.14
CA ALA A 76 6.39 -11.34 26.36
C ALA A 76 5.86 -9.93 26.11
N GLU A 77 6.43 -9.21 25.14
CA GLU A 77 6.00 -7.89 24.72
C GLU A 77 5.61 -7.96 23.25
N ARG A 78 4.38 -7.54 22.94
CA ARG A 78 3.81 -7.49 21.59
C ARG A 78 3.45 -6.05 21.27
N PHE A 79 3.87 -5.56 20.11
CA PHE A 79 3.47 -4.28 19.59
C PHE A 79 2.06 -4.33 18.98
N LEU A 80 1.77 -5.32 18.14
CA LEU A 80 0.46 -5.48 17.49
C LEU A 80 -0.13 -6.87 17.75
N GLU A 81 -1.14 -6.92 18.62
CA GLU A 81 -1.72 -8.18 19.12
C GLU A 81 -2.81 -8.78 18.24
N ALA A 82 -3.47 -7.95 17.43
CA ALA A 82 -4.57 -8.36 16.57
C ALA A 82 -4.71 -7.38 15.39
N ASP A 83 -5.63 -7.69 14.48
CA ASP A 83 -5.95 -6.81 13.36
C ASP A 83 -6.40 -5.42 13.88
N PRO A 84 -5.87 -4.30 13.35
CA PRO A 84 -6.27 -2.98 13.84
C PRO A 84 -7.77 -2.73 13.73
N THR A 85 -8.44 -3.17 12.66
CA THR A 85 -9.89 -3.02 12.55
C THR A 85 -10.59 -3.69 13.73
N GLU A 86 -10.18 -4.91 14.12
CA GLU A 86 -10.74 -5.61 15.28
C GLU A 86 -10.44 -4.89 16.62
N LEU A 87 -9.22 -4.38 16.80
CA LEU A 87 -8.83 -3.63 17.99
C LEU A 87 -9.66 -2.35 18.16
N PHE A 88 -9.85 -1.59 17.09
CA PHE A 88 -10.67 -0.38 17.13
C PHE A 88 -12.15 -0.69 17.37
N LEU A 89 -12.72 -1.68 16.67
CA LEU A 89 -14.13 -2.06 16.84
C LEU A 89 -14.42 -2.63 18.24
N SER A 90 -13.45 -3.27 18.89
CA SER A 90 -13.57 -3.75 20.27
C SER A 90 -13.27 -2.68 21.33
N GLY A 91 -12.97 -1.45 20.91
CA GLY A 91 -12.65 -0.34 21.83
C GLY A 91 -11.26 -0.41 22.45
N LYS A 92 -10.38 -1.31 21.98
CA LYS A 92 -9.00 -1.47 22.44
C LYS A 92 -8.04 -0.51 21.73
N PHE A 93 -8.30 0.78 21.88
CA PHE A 93 -7.45 1.84 21.35
C PHE A 93 -7.47 3.06 22.27
N ALA A 94 -6.46 3.91 22.18
CA ALA A 94 -6.39 5.14 22.96
C ALA A 94 -7.45 6.16 22.49
N LYS A 95 -8.26 6.64 23.43
CA LYS A 95 -9.33 7.63 23.16
C LYS A 95 -8.82 9.04 23.40
N VAL A 96 -8.11 9.58 22.41
CA VAL A 96 -7.49 10.92 22.47
C VAL A 96 -7.92 11.78 21.28
N PRO A 97 -7.89 13.12 21.40
CA PRO A 97 -8.11 14.01 20.25
C PRO A 97 -7.16 13.68 19.09
N LEU A 98 -7.69 13.64 17.87
CA LEU A 98 -6.91 13.31 16.66
C LEU A 98 -7.15 14.33 15.55
N ILE A 99 -6.08 14.76 14.88
CA ILE A 99 -6.15 15.39 13.57
C ILE A 99 -5.57 14.44 12.54
N THR A 100 -6.34 14.14 11.50
CA THR A 100 -5.94 13.21 10.44
C THR A 100 -6.54 13.62 9.11
N GLY A 101 -6.10 13.02 8.01
CA GLY A 101 -6.59 13.43 6.71
C GLY A 101 -5.72 12.99 5.55
N ILE A 102 -6.07 13.49 4.37
CA ILE A 102 -5.44 13.11 3.11
C ILE A 102 -4.86 14.30 2.36
N THR A 103 -3.95 13.99 1.46
CA THR A 103 -3.47 14.93 0.44
C THR A 103 -4.15 14.58 -0.87
N LYS A 104 -4.71 15.58 -1.56
CA LYS A 104 -5.25 15.39 -2.91
C LYS A 104 -4.11 14.85 -3.82
N ASP A 105 -4.38 13.78 -4.54
CA ASP A 105 -3.41 13.12 -5.44
C ASP A 105 -2.15 12.60 -4.72
N GLY A 106 -2.24 12.30 -3.42
CA GLY A 106 -1.12 12.07 -2.50
C GLY A 106 -0.27 10.81 -2.72
N VAL A 107 -0.64 9.90 -3.62
CA VAL A 107 0.24 8.84 -4.17
C VAL A 107 0.08 8.66 -5.69
N SER A 108 -0.49 9.66 -6.36
CA SER A 108 -0.77 9.64 -7.81
C SER A 108 0.47 9.44 -8.71
N HIS A 109 1.67 9.76 -8.21
CA HIS A 109 2.94 9.58 -8.94
C HIS A 109 3.20 8.11 -9.31
N LYS A 110 2.60 7.15 -8.60
CA LYS A 110 2.70 5.71 -8.90
C LYS A 110 2.09 5.36 -10.26
N ALA A 111 1.10 6.13 -10.73
CA ALA A 111 0.58 5.97 -12.08
C ALA A 111 1.64 6.25 -13.15
N LEU A 112 2.65 7.09 -12.89
CA LEU A 112 3.72 7.38 -13.86
C LEU A 112 4.55 6.13 -14.19
N SER A 113 4.85 5.27 -13.20
CA SER A 113 5.62 4.04 -13.46
C SER A 113 4.88 3.07 -14.36
N VAL A 114 3.55 3.10 -14.35
CA VAL A 114 2.70 2.28 -15.23
C VAL A 114 2.59 2.94 -16.60
N ILE A 115 2.13 4.20 -16.65
CA ILE A 115 1.82 4.90 -17.91
C ILE A 115 3.07 5.14 -18.78
N LEU A 116 4.24 5.37 -18.17
CA LEU A 116 5.48 5.58 -18.93
C LEU A 116 6.15 4.28 -19.39
N ASN A 117 5.62 3.12 -18.99
CA ASN A 117 6.12 1.82 -19.39
C ASN A 117 5.03 1.06 -20.15
N SER A 118 5.13 1.01 -21.48
CA SER A 118 4.12 0.40 -22.34
C SER A 118 3.82 -1.06 -21.98
N SER A 119 4.83 -1.81 -21.54
CA SER A 119 4.64 -3.20 -21.11
C SER A 119 3.83 -3.32 -19.82
N LEU A 120 4.04 -2.41 -18.85
CA LEU A 120 3.22 -2.40 -17.62
C LEU A 120 1.81 -1.90 -17.88
N ALA A 121 1.64 -0.90 -18.74
CA ALA A 121 0.31 -0.43 -19.15
C ALA A 121 -0.48 -1.54 -19.86
N GLU A 122 0.13 -2.24 -20.81
CA GLU A 122 -0.49 -3.39 -21.51
C GLU A 122 -0.81 -4.53 -20.55
N ASP A 123 0.10 -4.87 -19.64
CA ASP A 123 -0.12 -5.93 -18.66
C ASP A 123 -1.25 -5.59 -17.68
N MET A 124 -1.32 -4.34 -17.19
CA MET A 124 -2.44 -3.89 -16.37
C MET A 124 -3.75 -3.86 -17.14
N ASP A 125 -3.73 -3.53 -18.43
CA ASP A 125 -4.93 -3.57 -19.27
C ASP A 125 -5.44 -4.99 -19.48
N ASN A 126 -4.55 -5.96 -19.72
CA ASN A 126 -4.92 -7.33 -20.06
C ASN A 126 -5.17 -8.19 -18.82
N ASN A 127 -4.47 -7.90 -17.72
CA ASN A 127 -4.45 -8.72 -16.50
C ASN A 127 -4.88 -7.93 -15.25
N PHE A 128 -5.77 -6.95 -15.42
CA PHE A 128 -6.20 -6.04 -14.34
C PHE A 128 -6.62 -6.80 -13.07
N ASP A 129 -7.41 -7.85 -13.19
CA ASP A 129 -7.90 -8.64 -12.06
C ASP A 129 -6.78 -9.30 -11.23
N THR A 130 -5.60 -9.50 -11.83
CA THR A 130 -4.43 -10.09 -11.19
C THR A 130 -3.50 -9.04 -10.62
N VAL A 131 -3.27 -7.95 -11.36
CA VAL A 131 -2.26 -6.93 -10.97
C VAL A 131 -2.83 -5.82 -10.08
N ALA A 132 -4.12 -5.49 -10.23
CA ALA A 132 -4.77 -4.46 -9.43
C ALA A 132 -4.77 -4.79 -7.91
N PRO A 133 -5.04 -6.03 -7.45
CA PRO A 133 -4.89 -6.38 -6.04
C PRO A 133 -3.46 -6.16 -5.49
N ILE A 134 -2.44 -6.33 -6.34
CA ILE A 134 -1.03 -6.09 -5.97
C ILE A 134 -0.77 -4.59 -5.85
N ALA A 135 -1.19 -3.81 -6.85
CA ALA A 135 -0.96 -2.38 -6.94
C ALA A 135 -1.74 -1.56 -5.92
N PHE A 136 -2.95 -1.99 -5.59
CA PHE A 136 -3.93 -1.24 -4.79
C PHE A 136 -4.19 -1.85 -3.41
N PHE A 137 -3.43 -2.87 -3.02
CA PHE A 137 -3.45 -3.45 -1.67
C PHE A 137 -4.85 -3.89 -1.19
N TYR A 138 -5.48 -4.78 -1.95
CA TYR A 138 -6.63 -5.55 -1.48
C TYR A 138 -6.36 -7.06 -1.60
N GLU A 139 -7.25 -7.88 -1.04
CA GLU A 139 -7.07 -9.32 -1.05
C GLU A 139 -6.98 -9.90 -2.47
N ARG A 140 -6.31 -11.04 -2.61
CA ARG A 140 -6.01 -11.66 -3.91
C ARG A 140 -6.71 -12.99 -4.07
N ASN A 141 -7.02 -13.37 -5.31
CA ASN A 141 -7.53 -14.70 -5.69
C ASN A 141 -8.84 -15.10 -4.98
N THR A 142 -9.75 -14.13 -4.82
CA THR A 142 -11.09 -14.36 -4.28
C THR A 142 -12.15 -13.80 -5.21
N GLU A 143 -13.38 -14.31 -5.14
CA GLU A 143 -14.53 -13.74 -5.87
C GLU A 143 -14.72 -12.25 -5.53
N ARG A 144 -14.56 -11.89 -4.25
CA ARG A 144 -14.62 -10.49 -3.80
C ARG A 144 -13.56 -9.63 -4.48
N SER A 145 -12.31 -10.10 -4.57
CA SER A 145 -11.25 -9.35 -5.26
C SER A 145 -11.52 -9.16 -6.74
N HIS A 146 -12.15 -10.12 -7.43
CA HIS A 146 -12.55 -9.96 -8.83
C HIS A 146 -13.61 -8.87 -8.99
N ILE A 147 -14.61 -8.83 -8.09
CA ILE A 147 -15.65 -7.78 -8.10
C ILE A 147 -15.01 -6.41 -7.84
N ILE A 148 -14.12 -6.30 -6.84
CA ILE A 148 -13.40 -5.05 -6.54
C ILE A 148 -12.63 -4.56 -7.78
N SER A 149 -11.85 -5.44 -8.41
CA SER A 149 -11.09 -5.10 -9.64
C SER A 149 -12.00 -4.56 -10.75
N GLN A 150 -13.14 -5.22 -11.01
CA GLN A 150 -14.09 -4.79 -12.04
C GLN A 150 -14.70 -3.41 -11.73
N GLU A 151 -15.12 -3.18 -10.49
CA GLU A 151 -15.71 -1.90 -10.08
C GLU A 151 -14.69 -0.77 -10.11
N LEU A 152 -13.45 -0.99 -9.64
CA LEU A 152 -12.38 0.01 -9.72
C LEU A 152 -12.05 0.36 -11.17
N ARG A 153 -11.91 -0.64 -12.05
CA ARG A 153 -11.63 -0.39 -13.48
C ARG A 153 -12.78 0.37 -14.15
N LYS A 154 -14.02 0.01 -13.85
CA LYS A 154 -15.20 0.66 -14.41
C LYS A 154 -15.31 2.11 -13.95
N PHE A 155 -15.13 2.36 -12.66
CA PHE A 155 -15.30 3.68 -12.07
C PHE A 155 -14.20 4.66 -12.52
N TYR A 156 -12.94 4.29 -12.33
CA TYR A 156 -11.81 5.19 -12.64
C TYR A 156 -11.44 5.17 -14.11
N LEU A 157 -11.27 3.98 -14.69
CA LEU A 157 -10.71 3.81 -16.04
C LEU A 157 -11.76 3.72 -17.15
N LYS A 158 -13.05 3.65 -16.81
CA LYS A 158 -14.19 3.69 -17.76
C LYS A 158 -14.09 2.63 -18.86
N GLY A 159 -13.43 1.51 -18.57
CA GLY A 159 -13.16 0.43 -19.53
C GLY A 159 -12.28 0.83 -20.72
N GLN A 160 -11.59 1.97 -20.65
CA GLN A 160 -10.66 2.42 -21.70
C GLN A 160 -9.29 1.79 -21.52
N HIS A 161 -8.55 1.69 -22.61
CA HIS A 161 -7.14 1.31 -22.59
C HIS A 161 -6.30 2.34 -21.83
N LEU A 162 -5.29 1.85 -21.12
CA LEU A 162 -4.32 2.69 -20.42
C LEU A 162 -3.41 3.38 -21.42
N THR A 163 -3.51 4.71 -21.47
CA THR A 163 -2.66 5.57 -22.28
C THR A 163 -2.18 6.76 -21.45
N ASN A 164 -1.40 7.66 -22.05
CA ASN A 164 -0.97 8.89 -21.39
C ASN A 164 -2.13 9.75 -20.84
N THR A 165 -3.33 9.66 -21.42
CA THR A 165 -4.50 10.40 -20.93
C THR A 165 -5.10 9.79 -19.65
N SER A 166 -4.84 8.51 -19.39
CA SER A 166 -5.28 7.77 -18.20
C SER A 166 -4.48 8.14 -16.94
N LEU A 167 -3.42 8.94 -17.07
CA LEU A 167 -2.52 9.27 -15.95
C LEU A 167 -3.27 9.82 -14.73
N SER A 168 -4.19 10.76 -14.94
CA SER A 168 -4.94 11.38 -13.84
C SER A 168 -5.89 10.36 -13.18
N ASP A 169 -6.68 9.65 -13.99
CA ASP A 169 -7.69 8.70 -13.52
C ASP A 169 -7.03 7.51 -12.78
N LEU A 170 -5.90 7.00 -13.29
CA LEU A 170 -5.11 5.97 -12.63
C LEU A 170 -4.42 6.50 -11.36
N GLY A 171 -3.95 7.75 -11.39
CA GLY A 171 -3.34 8.40 -10.22
C GLY A 171 -4.31 8.63 -9.07
N GLU A 172 -5.57 8.95 -9.40
CA GLU A 172 -6.66 9.06 -8.44
C GLU A 172 -6.98 7.69 -7.84
N LEU A 173 -7.08 6.63 -8.67
CA LEU A 173 -7.27 5.26 -8.19
C LEU A 173 -6.15 4.82 -7.22
N PHE A 174 -4.88 5.06 -7.54
CA PHE A 174 -3.78 4.78 -6.60
C PHE A 174 -3.94 5.55 -5.28
N THR A 175 -4.34 6.81 -5.36
CA THR A 175 -4.52 7.69 -4.19
C THR A 175 -5.64 7.19 -3.29
N ASP A 176 -6.78 6.88 -3.88
CA ASP A 176 -7.96 6.47 -3.14
C ASP A 176 -7.80 5.06 -2.57
N ALA A 177 -7.21 4.13 -3.32
CA ALA A 177 -7.03 2.77 -2.82
C ALA A 177 -6.01 2.67 -1.67
N ILE A 178 -4.85 3.31 -1.81
CA ILE A 178 -3.74 3.15 -0.84
C ILE A 178 -3.92 4.06 0.38
N ILE A 179 -4.51 5.25 0.21
CA ILE A 179 -4.59 6.26 1.26
C ILE A 179 -6.03 6.68 1.53
N GLY A 180 -6.78 7.10 0.50
CA GLY A 180 -8.10 7.72 0.66
C GLY A 180 -9.09 6.84 1.44
N PHE A 181 -9.36 5.65 0.93
CA PHE A 181 -10.28 4.68 1.51
C PHE A 181 -9.89 4.24 2.92
N PRO A 182 -8.66 3.77 3.21
CA PRO A 182 -8.31 3.36 4.57
C PRO A 182 -8.31 4.54 5.56
N GLU A 183 -7.96 5.76 5.13
CA GLU A 183 -8.02 6.95 5.99
C GLU A 183 -9.46 7.36 6.33
N ASP A 184 -10.35 7.37 5.33
CA ASP A 184 -11.76 7.69 5.51
C ASP A 184 -12.46 6.66 6.42
N ARG A 185 -12.18 5.36 6.20
CA ARG A 185 -12.67 4.28 7.05
C ARG A 185 -12.17 4.42 8.49
N ALA A 186 -10.87 4.68 8.69
CA ALA A 186 -10.29 4.86 10.02
C ALA A 186 -10.92 6.05 10.76
N SER A 187 -11.01 7.20 10.10
CA SER A 187 -11.57 8.42 10.70
C SER A 187 -13.05 8.25 11.05
N THR A 188 -13.81 7.54 10.20
CA THR A 188 -15.20 7.17 10.48
C THR A 188 -15.30 6.29 11.72
N VAL A 189 -14.52 5.22 11.82
CA VAL A 189 -14.56 4.32 12.99
C VAL A 189 -14.13 5.06 14.27
N ILE A 190 -13.04 5.82 14.23
CA ILE A 190 -12.52 6.54 15.39
C ILE A 190 -13.50 7.61 15.87
N SER A 191 -14.10 8.38 14.96
CA SER A 191 -15.06 9.43 15.33
C SER A 191 -16.31 8.89 16.02
N HIS A 192 -16.76 7.69 15.65
CA HIS A 192 -17.92 7.04 16.29
C HIS A 192 -17.57 6.39 17.63
N LEU A 193 -16.36 5.84 17.80
CA LEU A 193 -16.01 5.00 18.96
C LEU A 193 -15.16 5.70 20.03
N SER A 194 -14.43 6.76 19.68
CA SER A 194 -13.46 7.40 20.59
C SER A 194 -14.13 8.25 21.67
N GLY A 195 -15.18 8.98 21.32
CA GLY A 195 -15.76 10.04 22.17
C GLY A 195 -14.87 11.29 22.30
N ALA A 196 -13.60 11.22 21.89
CA ALA A 196 -12.73 12.39 21.75
C ALA A 196 -12.93 13.05 20.37
N PRO A 197 -12.67 14.37 20.24
CA PRO A 197 -12.85 15.08 18.97
C PRO A 197 -11.86 14.59 17.89
N LEU A 198 -12.36 14.42 16.67
CA LEU A 198 -11.58 14.14 15.48
C LEU A 198 -11.72 15.30 14.48
N TYR A 199 -10.59 15.78 13.98
CA TYR A 199 -10.52 16.81 12.95
C TYR A 199 -9.98 16.18 11.66
N TYR A 200 -10.81 16.16 10.62
CA TYR A 200 -10.43 15.60 9.33
C TYR A 200 -10.06 16.73 8.36
N TYR A 201 -8.88 16.65 7.73
CA TYR A 201 -8.44 17.63 6.75
C TYR A 201 -8.23 17.02 5.36
N LYS A 202 -8.34 17.85 4.32
CA LYS A 202 -7.91 17.53 2.96
C LYS A 202 -6.94 18.61 2.49
N PHE A 203 -5.67 18.24 2.34
CA PHE A 203 -4.66 19.16 1.83
C PHE A 203 -4.71 19.20 0.30
N SER A 204 -4.90 20.38 -0.28
CA SER A 204 -5.09 20.55 -1.72
C SER A 204 -4.25 21.69 -2.32
N TYR A 205 -3.23 22.17 -1.61
CA TYR A 205 -2.37 23.24 -2.12
C TYR A 205 -1.27 22.67 -3.02
N GLN A 206 -1.27 23.07 -4.29
CA GLN A 206 -0.23 22.72 -5.24
C GLN A 206 0.86 23.80 -5.25
N GLY A 207 2.07 23.43 -4.79
CA GLY A 207 3.22 24.32 -4.79
C GLY A 207 3.77 24.58 -6.20
N ARG A 208 4.56 25.66 -6.33
CA ARG A 208 5.29 25.98 -7.57
C ARG A 208 6.38 24.94 -7.90
N TYR A 209 6.93 24.30 -6.88
CA TYR A 209 7.99 23.31 -6.96
C TYR A 209 7.52 22.01 -6.30
N SER A 210 7.84 20.87 -6.92
CA SER A 210 7.57 19.54 -6.38
C SER A 210 8.71 18.58 -6.75
N SER A 211 8.68 17.38 -6.18
CA SER A 211 9.58 16.28 -6.55
C SER A 211 9.11 15.51 -7.79
N VAL A 212 7.84 15.67 -8.20
CA VAL A 212 7.23 14.94 -9.32
C VAL A 212 6.59 15.92 -10.31
N TYR A 213 6.80 15.68 -11.60
CA TYR A 213 6.31 16.52 -12.71
C TYR A 213 5.60 15.68 -13.76
N ARG A 214 4.69 16.30 -14.50
CA ARG A 214 4.05 15.64 -15.66
C ARG A 214 5.11 15.37 -16.73
N PRO A 215 5.02 14.22 -17.45
CA PRO A 215 5.99 13.85 -18.47
C PRO A 215 6.25 14.98 -19.46
N HIS A 216 7.53 15.27 -19.72
CA HIS A 216 7.98 16.30 -20.67
C HIS A 216 7.54 17.75 -20.36
N THR A 217 7.21 18.05 -19.10
CA THR A 217 6.83 19.42 -18.68
C THR A 217 7.49 19.82 -17.36
N ASN A 218 7.44 21.11 -17.03
CA ASN A 218 7.78 21.64 -15.70
C ASN A 218 6.53 21.87 -14.83
N ILE A 219 5.42 21.20 -15.15
CA ILE A 219 4.17 21.30 -14.38
C ILE A 219 4.19 20.22 -13.31
N PRO A 220 4.13 20.56 -12.01
CA PRO A 220 4.05 19.58 -10.93
C PRO A 220 2.90 18.60 -11.14
N TYR A 221 3.12 17.34 -10.81
CA TYR A 221 2.10 16.29 -10.86
C TYR A 221 1.87 15.73 -9.46
N GLY A 222 0.60 15.67 -9.05
CA GLY A 222 0.21 15.43 -7.67
C GLY A 222 0.70 16.51 -6.70
N MET A 223 0.60 16.23 -5.41
CA MET A 223 0.98 17.15 -4.34
C MET A 223 1.97 16.46 -3.40
N PHE A 224 3.26 16.61 -3.72
CA PHE A 224 4.40 16.00 -3.02
C PHE A 224 5.53 17.01 -2.78
#